data_AF-E3L4S0-F1
#
_entry.id   AF-E3L4S0-F1
#
_cell.length_a   1.000
_cell.length_b   1.000
_cell.length_c   1.000
_cell.angle_alpha   90.00
_cell.angle_beta   90.00
_cell.angle_gamma   90.00
#
_symmetry.space_group_name_H-M   'P 1'
#
loop_
_entity.id
_entity.type
_entity.pdbx_description
1 polymer ?
#
loop_
_entity_poly.entity_id
_entity_poly.type
_entity_poly.pdbx_seq_one_letter_code
_entity_poly.pdbx_strand_id
1 'polypeptide(L)'
;MYEFSWKGFSWVLEKDLDLGSIGVEQREDLLNHGMIFWNHFLLIKYTPTPSDLLECMYRGMAAQCHPNQPGFDQIFTIYLKRDSDDLDPKNVSFCGIQVKNRNTTINVEDENYRTDSYSGIQLMQHNPYLIIYMNLNSPQDTISTLPDLPSRTTCSGSNICIDENKRRASLSFDGLKSFKFLHQDVIDALRDLIHAEPDFVERKTSKSGKQYSKIVDPHLQKN
;
A
#
# COMPACT_ATOMS: atom_id res chain seq x y z
N MET A 1 -0.12 -7.93 -23.15
CA MET A 1 0.61 -6.90 -22.37
C MET A 1 -0.44 -6.25 -21.50
N TYR A 2 -0.40 -6.48 -20.18
CA TYR A 2 -1.41 -5.94 -19.26
C TYR A 2 -0.94 -4.56 -18.82
N GLU A 3 -1.57 -3.53 -19.36
CA GLU A 3 -1.40 -2.15 -18.94
C GLU A 3 -2.38 -1.90 -17.79
N PHE A 4 -1.88 -1.63 -16.59
CA PHE A 4 -2.74 -1.25 -15.48
C PHE A 4 -3.06 0.25 -15.60
N SER A 5 -4.04 0.56 -16.43
CA SER A 5 -4.82 1.79 -16.32
C SER A 5 -5.72 1.67 -15.07
N TRP A 6 -6.14 2.77 -14.45
CA TRP A 6 -7.15 2.80 -13.37
C TRP A 6 -8.42 1.98 -13.67
N LYS A 7 -8.63 1.61 -14.94
CA LYS A 7 -9.53 0.55 -15.41
C LYS A 7 -9.37 -0.83 -14.75
N GLY A 8 -8.28 -1.10 -14.03
CA GLY A 8 -8.12 -2.31 -13.19
C GLY A 8 -9.11 -2.37 -12.02
N PHE A 9 -9.69 -1.24 -11.62
CA PHE A 9 -10.86 -1.17 -10.74
C PHE A 9 -12.15 -1.09 -11.56
N SER A 10 -12.37 -2.03 -12.49
CA SER A 10 -13.47 -1.98 -13.49
C SER A 10 -14.89 -1.93 -12.93
N TRP A 11 -15.05 -1.95 -11.60
CA TRP A 11 -16.32 -1.94 -10.89
C TRP A 11 -16.68 -0.56 -10.30
N VAL A 12 -15.78 0.42 -10.37
CA VAL A 12 -16.01 1.80 -9.90
C VAL A 12 -15.66 2.77 -11.04
N LEU A 13 -16.58 3.66 -11.39
CA LEU A 13 -16.28 4.72 -12.35
C LEU A 13 -15.25 5.66 -11.72
N GLU A 14 -14.28 6.13 -12.51
CA GLU A 14 -13.18 6.99 -12.05
C GLU A 14 -13.66 8.24 -11.28
N LYS A 15 -14.82 8.78 -11.64
CA LYS A 15 -15.48 9.91 -10.97
C LYS A 15 -16.08 9.58 -9.60
N ASP A 16 -16.35 8.30 -9.33
CA ASP A 16 -16.99 7.81 -8.11
C ASP A 16 -15.95 7.19 -7.15
N LEU A 17 -14.68 7.15 -7.55
CA LEU A 17 -13.58 6.68 -6.71
C LEU A 17 -13.18 7.79 -5.71
N ASP A 18 -13.66 7.64 -4.47
CA ASP A 18 -13.21 8.42 -3.34
C ASP A 18 -11.79 8.01 -2.95
N LEU A 19 -10.85 8.95 -3.03
CA LEU A 19 -9.43 8.76 -2.73
C LEU A 19 -9.00 9.52 -1.45
N GLY A 20 -9.98 10.01 -0.69
CA GLY A 20 -9.77 10.77 0.55
C GLY A 20 -9.47 12.23 0.27
N SER A 21 -8.74 12.87 1.17
CA SER A 21 -8.48 14.32 1.13
C SER A 21 -7.41 14.79 0.15
N ILE A 22 -6.99 13.93 -0.79
CA ILE A 22 -6.05 14.26 -1.87
C ILE A 22 -6.45 15.56 -2.59
N GLY A 23 -5.47 16.38 -2.94
CA GLY A 23 -5.71 17.63 -3.66
C GLY A 23 -6.23 17.37 -5.07
N VAL A 24 -7.00 18.30 -5.62
CA VAL A 24 -7.65 18.14 -6.93
C VAL A 24 -6.60 17.92 -8.04
N GLU A 25 -5.56 18.75 -8.07
CA GLU A 25 -4.45 18.64 -9.03
C GLU A 25 -3.68 17.32 -8.86
N GLN A 26 -3.41 16.93 -7.60
CA GLN A 26 -2.71 15.69 -7.27
C GLN A 26 -3.52 14.45 -7.66
N ARG A 27 -4.84 14.50 -7.48
CA ARG A 27 -5.77 13.47 -7.92
C ARG A 27 -5.77 13.35 -9.44
N GLU A 28 -5.87 14.48 -10.14
CA GLU A 28 -5.86 14.50 -11.60
C GLU A 28 -4.55 13.96 -12.16
N ASP A 29 -3.40 14.39 -11.61
CA ASP A 29 -2.08 13.91 -12.01
C ASP A 29 -1.93 12.40 -11.77
N LEU A 30 -2.39 11.90 -10.62
CA LEU A 30 -2.36 10.48 -10.29
C LEU A 30 -3.25 9.64 -11.22
N LEU A 31 -4.48 10.09 -11.51
CA LEU A 31 -5.45 9.35 -12.32
C LEU A 31 -5.14 9.40 -13.82
N ASN A 32 -4.72 10.56 -14.33
CA ASN A 32 -4.52 10.75 -15.77
C ASN A 32 -3.10 10.38 -16.22
N HIS A 33 -2.08 10.60 -15.38
CA HIS A 33 -0.68 10.35 -15.76
C HIS A 33 -0.08 9.10 -15.09
N GLY A 34 -0.71 8.58 -14.03
CA GLY A 34 -0.21 7.42 -13.31
C GLY A 34 -0.22 6.14 -14.14
N MET A 35 0.97 5.58 -14.37
CA MET A 35 1.17 4.28 -14.99
C MET A 35 1.77 3.29 -13.99
N ILE A 36 1.18 2.10 -13.92
CA ILE A 36 1.72 0.97 -13.15
C ILE A 36 1.99 -0.17 -14.13
N PHE A 37 3.20 -0.72 -14.07
CA PHE A 37 3.59 -1.89 -14.86
C PHE A 37 4.38 -2.86 -13.99
N TRP A 38 3.91 -4.12 -13.94
CA TRP A 38 4.59 -5.21 -13.26
C TRP A 38 4.20 -6.56 -13.87
N ASN A 39 5.07 -7.56 -13.73
CA ASN A 39 4.83 -8.95 -14.13
C ASN A 39 5.37 -9.97 -13.12
N HIS A 40 6.24 -9.56 -12.18
CA HIS A 40 6.71 -10.40 -11.07
C HIS A 40 7.01 -9.57 -9.82
N PHE A 41 7.13 -10.26 -8.67
CA PHE A 41 7.55 -9.67 -7.41
C PHE A 41 9.02 -9.97 -7.12
N LEU A 42 9.71 -9.00 -6.51
CA LEU A 42 11.06 -9.17 -5.96
C LEU A 42 11.05 -8.90 -4.46
N LEU A 43 11.58 -9.84 -3.67
CA LEU A 43 11.75 -9.63 -2.23
C LEU A 43 12.89 -8.64 -1.97
N ILE A 44 12.58 -7.49 -1.37
CA ILE A 44 13.57 -6.48 -0.96
C ILE A 44 13.71 -6.43 0.56
N LYS A 45 14.93 -6.12 1.02
CA LYS A 45 15.30 -5.97 2.45
C LYS A 45 15.71 -4.55 2.81
N TYR A 46 15.44 -3.60 1.93
CA TYR A 46 15.82 -2.20 2.02
C TYR A 46 14.63 -1.33 1.59
N THR A 47 14.65 -0.05 1.95
CA THR A 47 13.69 0.92 1.45
C THR A 47 14.14 1.42 0.07
N PRO A 48 13.31 1.29 -0.97
CA PRO A 48 13.72 1.65 -2.33
C PRO A 48 13.81 3.18 -2.50
N THR A 49 14.85 3.62 -3.21
CA THR A 49 15.00 4.99 -3.70
C THR A 49 14.16 5.21 -4.97
N PRO A 50 13.95 6.47 -5.42
CA PRO A 50 13.32 6.75 -6.71
C PRO A 50 13.97 6.02 -7.89
N SER A 51 15.29 5.91 -7.89
CA SER A 51 16.04 5.19 -8.92
C SER A 51 15.76 3.69 -8.86
N ASP A 52 15.70 3.09 -7.66
CA ASP A 52 15.34 1.68 -7.49
C ASP A 52 13.92 1.39 -7.97
N LEU A 53 12.97 2.29 -7.65
CA LEU A 53 11.58 2.20 -8.10
C LEU A 53 11.49 2.32 -9.63
N LEU A 54 12.22 3.25 -10.24
CA LEU A 54 12.28 3.38 -11.70
C LEU A 54 12.85 2.11 -12.35
N GLU A 55 13.93 1.57 -11.80
CA GLU A 55 14.52 0.30 -12.24
C GLU A 55 13.53 -0.87 -12.09
N CYS A 56 12.76 -0.89 -11.00
CA CYS A 56 11.69 -1.86 -10.83
C CYS A 56 10.68 -1.78 -11.98
N MET A 57 10.21 -0.58 -12.32
CA MET A 57 9.30 -0.39 -13.45
C MET A 57 9.92 -0.89 -14.77
N TYR A 58 11.17 -0.53 -15.07
CA TYR A 58 11.87 -0.97 -16.27
C TYR A 58 11.92 -2.50 -16.41
N ARG A 59 12.08 -3.20 -15.28
CA ARG A 59 12.16 -4.66 -15.22
C ARG A 59 10.79 -5.33 -15.10
N GLY A 60 9.70 -4.56 -14.99
CA GLY A 60 8.37 -5.07 -14.70
C GLY A 60 8.27 -5.70 -13.31
N MET A 61 8.96 -5.14 -12.32
CA MET A 61 9.01 -5.63 -10.95
C MET A 61 8.12 -4.80 -10.03
N ALA A 62 7.37 -5.48 -9.16
CA ALA A 62 6.86 -4.92 -7.92
C ALA A 62 7.69 -5.42 -6.74
N ALA A 63 7.86 -4.60 -5.71
CA ALA A 63 8.62 -4.99 -4.53
C ALA A 63 7.71 -5.71 -3.52
N GLN A 64 8.13 -6.88 -3.08
CA GLN A 64 7.63 -7.52 -1.86
C GLN A 64 8.57 -7.11 -0.72
N CYS A 65 8.04 -6.44 0.29
CA CYS A 65 8.84 -6.00 1.43
C CYS A 65 9.13 -7.17 2.37
N HIS A 66 10.26 -7.09 3.06
CA HIS A 66 10.60 -8.07 4.09
C HIS A 66 9.57 -8.04 5.23
N PRO A 67 9.12 -9.21 5.74
CA PRO A 67 8.20 -9.27 6.87
C PRO A 67 8.69 -8.51 8.10
N ASN A 68 7.76 -7.92 8.84
CA ASN A 68 8.01 -7.15 10.08
C ASN A 68 8.85 -5.87 9.89
N GLN A 69 9.06 -5.39 8.66
CA GLN A 69 9.57 -4.04 8.44
C GLN A 69 8.44 -3.01 8.64
N PRO A 70 8.74 -1.82 9.22
CA PRO A 70 7.79 -0.72 9.25
C PRO A 70 7.37 -0.31 7.83
N GLY A 71 6.08 -0.01 7.64
CA GLY A 71 5.54 0.47 6.36
C GLY A 71 4.69 -0.57 5.62
N PHE A 72 5.05 -0.85 4.36
CA PHE A 72 4.23 -1.59 3.41
C PHE A 72 4.66 -3.05 3.27
N ASP A 73 3.71 -3.93 2.97
CA ASP A 73 3.98 -5.34 2.64
C ASP A 73 4.37 -5.49 1.17
N GLN A 74 3.82 -4.64 0.27
CA GLN A 74 4.19 -4.57 -1.14
C GLN A 74 4.26 -3.12 -1.61
N ILE A 75 5.12 -2.85 -2.61
CA ILE A 75 5.26 -1.54 -3.24
C ILE A 75 5.23 -1.72 -4.76
N PHE A 76 4.34 -0.99 -5.42
CA PHE A 76 4.29 -0.89 -6.88
C PHE A 76 4.82 0.48 -7.29
N THR A 77 5.69 0.52 -8.30
CA THR A 77 6.10 1.80 -8.88
C THR A 77 4.94 2.42 -9.64
N ILE A 78 4.67 3.70 -9.38
CA ILE A 78 3.82 4.54 -10.23
C ILE A 78 4.75 5.46 -10.99
N TYR A 79 4.69 5.47 -12.31
CA TYR A 79 5.35 6.47 -13.12
C TYR A 79 4.33 7.47 -13.64
N LEU A 80 4.54 8.75 -13.34
CA LEU A 80 3.68 9.84 -13.77
C LEU A 80 4.12 10.28 -15.17
N LYS A 81 3.51 9.70 -16.19
CA LYS A 81 3.80 9.99 -17.61
C LYS A 81 3.20 11.35 -18.00
N ARG A 82 3.94 12.40 -17.64
CA ARG A 82 3.71 13.79 -18.06
C ARG A 82 4.35 14.02 -19.45
N ASP A 83 4.50 15.28 -19.86
CA ASP A 83 4.82 15.67 -21.25
C ASP A 83 6.18 15.19 -21.84
N SER A 84 7.05 14.54 -21.04
CA SER A 84 8.37 14.09 -21.48
C SER A 84 8.40 12.59 -21.72
N ASP A 85 8.91 12.19 -22.90
CA ASP A 85 9.18 10.78 -23.23
C ASP A 85 10.44 10.23 -22.52
N ASP A 86 11.32 11.11 -22.05
CA ASP A 86 12.48 10.70 -21.25
C ASP A 86 12.04 10.29 -19.84
N LEU A 87 12.45 9.08 -19.44
CA LEU A 87 12.18 8.52 -18.12
C LEU A 87 13.08 9.19 -17.06
N ASP A 88 12.48 10.03 -16.23
CA ASP A 88 13.16 10.75 -15.14
C ASP A 88 12.69 10.20 -13.77
N PRO A 89 13.61 9.83 -12.85
CA PRO A 89 13.27 9.49 -11.46
C PRO A 89 12.40 10.53 -10.74
N LYS A 90 12.38 11.79 -11.19
CA LYS A 90 11.49 12.83 -10.68
C LYS A 90 10.00 12.58 -10.93
N ASN A 91 9.66 11.77 -11.92
CA ASN A 91 8.28 11.39 -12.24
C ASN A 91 7.87 10.09 -11.53
N VAL A 92 8.74 9.53 -10.69
CA VAL A 92 8.44 8.33 -9.92
C VAL A 92 7.61 8.68 -8.69
N SER A 93 6.62 7.84 -8.44
CA SER A 93 5.85 7.72 -7.22
C SER A 93 5.62 6.24 -6.91
N PHE A 94 4.74 5.92 -5.96
CA PHE A 94 4.48 4.54 -5.58
C PHE A 94 3.02 4.30 -5.15
N CYS A 95 2.62 3.04 -5.23
CA CYS A 95 1.46 2.49 -4.55
C CYS A 95 1.94 1.53 -3.46
N GLY A 96 1.73 1.90 -2.19
CA GLY A 96 2.05 1.06 -1.03
C GLY A 96 0.84 0.21 -0.64
N ILE A 97 1.01 -1.11 -0.57
CA ILE A 97 -0.02 -2.03 -0.08
C ILE A 97 0.35 -2.51 1.31
N GLN A 98 -0.59 -2.41 2.25
CA GLN A 98 -0.47 -3.04 3.55
C GLN A 98 -1.66 -3.98 3.78
N VAL A 99 -1.36 -5.22 4.14
CA VAL A 99 -2.33 -6.27 4.41
C VAL A 99 -2.28 -6.64 5.89
N LYS A 100 -3.46 -6.79 6.50
CA LYS A 100 -3.64 -7.20 7.89
C LYS A 100 -4.80 -8.19 7.97
N ASN A 101 -4.76 -9.04 8.99
CA ASN A 101 -5.83 -9.98 9.33
C ASN A 101 -6.33 -9.69 10.75
N ARG A 102 -6.70 -8.44 11.02
CA ARG A 102 -7.12 -7.99 12.36
C ARG A 102 -8.64 -8.03 12.48
N ASN A 103 -9.15 -8.57 13.58
CA ASN A 103 -10.58 -8.50 13.92
C ASN A 103 -10.97 -7.16 14.61
N THR A 104 -10.16 -6.13 14.43
CA THR A 104 -10.37 -4.80 15.03
C THR A 104 -10.25 -3.74 13.95
N THR A 105 -10.96 -2.63 14.14
CA THR A 105 -10.83 -1.43 13.30
C THR A 105 -9.45 -0.82 13.39
N ILE A 106 -9.08 -0.06 12.35
CA ILE A 106 -7.83 0.69 12.30
C ILE A 106 -7.89 1.83 13.32
N ASN A 107 -6.86 1.94 14.17
CA ASN A 107 -6.71 3.09 15.06
C ASN A 107 -5.83 4.16 14.38
N VAL A 108 -6.07 5.43 14.72
CA VAL A 108 -5.35 6.59 14.16
C VAL A 108 -3.83 6.50 14.35
N GLU A 109 -3.34 5.85 15.42
CA GLU A 109 -1.90 5.65 15.64
C GLU A 109 -1.27 4.69 14.62
N ASP A 110 -2.01 3.68 14.14
CA ASP A 110 -1.56 2.79 13.07
C ASP A 110 -1.45 3.55 11.72
N GLU A 111 -2.14 4.68 11.56
CA GLU A 111 -2.18 5.48 10.33
C GLU A 111 -0.92 6.32 10.10
N ASN A 112 -0.27 6.77 11.18
CA ASN A 112 1.00 7.50 11.10
C ASN A 112 2.08 6.70 10.36
N TYR A 113 1.90 5.38 10.25
CA TYR A 113 2.82 4.46 9.61
C TYR A 113 2.63 4.32 8.10
N ARG A 114 1.60 4.95 7.52
CA ARG A 114 1.22 4.80 6.10
C ARG A 114 1.47 6.07 5.31
N THR A 115 2.72 6.50 5.31
CA THR A 115 3.22 7.65 4.55
C THR A 115 4.54 7.32 3.87
N ASP A 116 4.89 8.09 2.85
CA ASP A 116 6.22 8.04 2.23
C ASP A 116 7.32 8.28 3.29
N SER A 117 7.15 9.30 4.14
CA SER A 117 8.10 9.68 5.18
C SER A 117 8.31 8.63 6.26
N TYR A 118 7.26 7.93 6.71
CA TYR A 118 7.40 6.89 7.72
C TYR A 118 8.04 5.61 7.15
N SER A 119 7.67 5.25 5.91
CA SER A 119 8.28 4.12 5.21
C SER A 119 9.72 4.40 4.74
N GLY A 120 10.15 5.65 4.84
CA GLY A 120 11.47 6.12 4.39
C GLY A 120 11.57 6.25 2.87
N ILE A 121 10.48 6.08 2.14
CA ILE A 121 10.44 6.23 0.68
C ILE A 121 10.54 7.73 0.40
N GLN A 122 11.64 8.14 -0.20
CA GLN A 122 11.88 9.53 -0.55
C GLN A 122 11.44 9.76 -1.99
N LEU A 123 10.51 10.67 -2.22
CA LEU A 123 10.15 11.12 -3.57
C LEU A 123 10.93 12.38 -3.92
N MET A 124 11.44 12.47 -5.16
CA MET A 124 12.24 13.63 -5.58
C MET A 124 11.41 14.90 -5.76
N GLN A 125 10.11 14.74 -5.97
CA GLN A 125 9.12 15.80 -6.08
C GLN A 125 7.93 15.50 -5.16
N HIS A 126 7.04 16.48 -5.04
CA HIS A 126 5.76 16.36 -4.34
C HIS A 126 4.73 15.53 -5.11
N ASN A 127 5.17 14.41 -5.67
CA ASN A 127 4.32 13.54 -6.47
C ASN A 127 3.21 12.93 -5.59
N PRO A 128 1.98 12.83 -6.14
CA PRO A 128 0.93 12.10 -5.47
C PRO A 128 1.26 10.61 -5.42
N TYR A 129 0.87 9.93 -4.34
CA TYR A 129 1.08 8.50 -4.17
C TYR A 129 -0.18 7.83 -3.64
N LEU A 130 -0.29 6.52 -3.83
CA LEU A 130 -1.46 5.74 -3.46
C LEU A 130 -1.14 4.80 -2.30
N ILE A 131 -2.03 4.73 -1.32
CA ILE A 131 -2.00 3.72 -0.27
C ILE A 131 -3.22 2.82 -0.40
N ILE A 132 -2.99 1.51 -0.47
CA ILE A 132 -4.05 0.52 -0.37
C ILE A 132 -3.88 -0.24 0.93
N TYR A 133 -4.87 -0.14 1.79
CA TYR A 133 -4.94 -0.93 3.01
C TYR A 133 -5.98 -2.04 2.85
N MET A 134 -5.64 -3.24 3.30
CA MET A 134 -6.52 -4.40 3.26
C MET A 134 -6.56 -5.04 4.64
N ASN A 135 -7.73 -5.06 5.28
CA ASN A 135 -7.96 -5.84 6.48
C ASN A 135 -8.90 -7.01 6.19
N LEU A 136 -8.33 -8.18 5.91
CA LEU A 136 -9.08 -9.32 5.39
C LEU A 136 -10.02 -9.96 6.43
N ASN A 137 -9.77 -9.73 7.72
CA ASN A 137 -10.54 -10.30 8.83
C ASN A 137 -11.47 -9.28 9.50
N SER A 138 -11.73 -8.13 8.85
CA SER A 138 -12.69 -7.15 9.36
C SER A 138 -14.13 -7.63 9.13
N PRO A 139 -15.04 -7.53 10.12
CA PRO A 139 -16.45 -7.87 9.94
C PRO A 139 -17.24 -6.80 9.17
N GLN A 140 -16.62 -5.66 8.83
CA GLN A 140 -17.32 -4.52 8.26
C GLN A 140 -17.71 -4.72 6.79
N ASP A 141 -16.92 -5.48 6.02
CA ASP A 141 -17.18 -5.76 4.60
C ASP A 141 -17.37 -4.48 3.73
N THR A 142 -16.64 -3.41 4.06
CA THR A 142 -16.74 -2.06 3.46
C THR A 142 -15.51 -1.66 2.66
N ILE A 143 -15.71 -0.73 1.72
CA ILE A 143 -14.64 0.04 1.08
C ILE A 143 -14.74 1.46 1.62
N SER A 144 -13.64 2.04 2.08
CA SER A 144 -13.56 3.43 2.53
C SER A 144 -12.21 4.05 2.15
N THR A 145 -11.99 5.28 2.57
CA THR A 145 -10.67 5.93 2.53
C THR A 145 -10.00 5.81 3.90
N LEU A 146 -8.68 5.99 3.93
CA LEU A 146 -7.97 6.09 5.21
C LEU A 146 -8.26 7.46 5.85
N PRO A 147 -8.34 7.53 7.19
CA PRO A 147 -8.48 8.80 7.90
C PRO A 147 -7.37 9.78 7.53
N ASP A 148 -7.70 11.07 7.53
CA ASP A 148 -6.72 12.13 7.37
C ASP A 148 -5.65 12.09 8.47
N LEU A 149 -4.42 12.33 8.07
CA LEU A 149 -3.30 12.50 8.99
C LEU A 149 -3.45 13.86 9.70
N PRO A 150 -2.89 14.02 10.91
CA PRO A 150 -2.66 15.34 11.47
C PRO A 150 -1.91 16.21 10.44
N SER A 151 -2.39 17.43 10.19
CA SER A 151 -1.83 18.32 9.17
C SER A 151 -0.31 18.37 9.26
N ARG A 152 0.35 17.81 8.25
CA ARG A 152 1.80 17.71 8.17
C ARG A 152 2.21 18.25 6.82
N THR A 153 3.03 19.29 6.83
CA THR A 153 3.49 19.90 5.60
C THR A 153 4.86 19.33 5.23
N THR A 154 4.99 18.81 4.01
CA THR A 154 6.27 18.41 3.44
C THR A 154 6.76 19.50 2.51
N CYS A 155 8.02 19.92 2.67
CA CYS A 155 8.64 20.95 1.84
C CYS A 155 9.74 20.32 0.98
N SER A 156 9.80 20.70 -0.29
CA SER A 156 10.88 20.29 -1.19
C SER A 156 11.98 21.37 -1.22
N GLY A 157 13.14 21.04 -1.79
CA GLY A 157 14.27 21.98 -1.93
C GLY A 157 13.95 23.26 -2.71
N SER A 158 12.77 23.39 -3.33
CA SER A 158 12.29 24.60 -4.00
C SER A 158 11.43 25.53 -3.12
N ASN A 159 11.35 25.30 -1.79
CA ASN A 159 10.51 26.03 -0.83
C ASN A 159 9.00 25.91 -1.05
N ILE A 160 8.56 25.00 -1.91
CA ILE A 160 7.14 24.66 -2.06
C ILE A 160 6.80 23.63 -0.98
N CYS A 161 5.85 23.99 -0.14
CA CYS A 161 5.36 23.14 0.94
C CYS A 161 3.92 22.73 0.64
N ILE A 162 3.62 21.44 0.81
CA ILE A 162 2.29 20.88 0.55
C ILE A 162 1.86 20.03 1.74
N ASP A 163 0.56 20.07 2.06
CA ASP A 163 -0.02 19.19 3.06
C ASP A 163 0.06 17.74 2.57
N GLU A 164 0.55 16.85 3.41
CA GLU A 164 0.70 15.43 3.13
C GLU A 164 -0.62 14.78 2.70
N ASN A 165 -1.73 15.17 3.33
CA ASN A 165 -3.06 14.68 2.96
C ASN A 165 -3.45 15.10 1.55
N LYS A 166 -2.87 16.19 1.02
CA LYS A 166 -3.11 16.64 -0.36
C LYS A 166 -2.32 15.84 -1.39
N ARG A 167 -1.31 15.08 -0.99
CA ARG A 167 -0.54 14.18 -1.87
C ARG A 167 -0.97 12.72 -1.78
N ARG A 168 -1.45 12.30 -0.61
CA ARG A 168 -1.79 10.90 -0.34
C ARG A 168 -3.21 10.57 -0.81
N ALA A 169 -3.32 9.75 -1.85
CA ALA A 169 -4.53 9.02 -2.14
C ALA A 169 -4.61 7.77 -1.27
N SER A 170 -5.82 7.35 -0.88
CA SER A 170 -5.99 6.13 -0.10
C SER A 170 -7.26 5.36 -0.42
N LEU A 171 -7.17 4.03 -0.30
CA LEU A 171 -8.29 3.10 -0.31
C LEU A 171 -8.11 2.07 0.81
N SER A 172 -9.16 1.82 1.57
CA SER A 172 -9.26 0.78 2.59
C SER A 172 -10.28 -0.27 2.17
N PHE A 173 -9.87 -1.53 2.21
CA PHE A 173 -10.70 -2.69 1.96
C PHE A 173 -10.82 -3.49 3.26
N ASP A 174 -11.98 -3.37 3.90
CA ASP A 174 -12.26 -4.02 5.17
C ASP A 174 -13.17 -5.22 4.93
N GLY A 175 -12.66 -6.42 5.19
CA GLY A 175 -13.37 -7.69 5.03
C GLY A 175 -13.35 -8.21 3.60
N LEU A 176 -13.46 -9.54 3.44
CA LEU A 176 -13.35 -10.20 2.14
C LEU A 176 -14.46 -9.78 1.15
N LYS A 177 -15.64 -9.35 1.62
CA LYS A 177 -16.73 -8.91 0.71
C LYS A 177 -16.57 -7.47 0.22
N SER A 178 -15.55 -6.74 0.69
CA SER A 178 -15.17 -5.45 0.10
C SER A 178 -14.62 -5.65 -1.33
N PHE A 179 -13.99 -6.79 -1.61
CA PHE A 179 -13.48 -7.15 -2.94
C PHE A 179 -14.60 -7.71 -3.83
N LYS A 180 -15.30 -6.84 -4.56
CA LYS A 180 -16.48 -7.20 -5.37
C LYS A 180 -16.23 -8.22 -6.49
N PHE A 181 -14.96 -8.44 -6.84
CA PHE A 181 -14.57 -9.44 -7.84
C PHE A 181 -14.43 -10.86 -7.28
N LEU A 182 -14.45 -11.04 -5.96
CA LEU A 182 -14.36 -12.37 -5.35
C LEU A 182 -15.73 -13.05 -5.35
N HIS A 183 -15.77 -14.30 -5.80
CA HIS A 183 -16.95 -15.16 -5.69
C HIS A 183 -17.12 -15.68 -4.25
N GLN A 184 -18.36 -16.05 -3.89
CA GLN A 184 -18.71 -16.45 -2.52
C GLN A 184 -17.94 -17.69 -2.05
N ASP A 185 -17.74 -18.67 -2.94
CA ASP A 185 -16.94 -19.88 -2.68
C ASP A 185 -15.47 -19.55 -2.37
N VAL A 186 -14.87 -18.59 -3.10
CA VAL A 186 -13.52 -18.09 -2.82
C VAL A 186 -13.47 -17.35 -1.50
N ILE A 187 -14.49 -16.52 -1.20
CA ILE A 187 -14.60 -15.82 0.08
C ILE A 187 -14.66 -16.80 1.24
N ASP A 188 -15.44 -17.87 1.12
CA ASP A 188 -15.58 -18.87 2.17
C ASP A 188 -14.28 -19.66 2.36
N ALA A 189 -13.61 -20.07 1.27
CA ALA A 189 -12.30 -20.73 1.35
C ALA A 189 -11.20 -19.84 1.98
N LEU A 190 -11.18 -18.55 1.65
CA LEU A 190 -10.25 -17.59 2.25
C LEU A 190 -10.56 -17.36 3.73
N ARG A 191 -11.85 -17.34 4.12
CA ARG A 191 -12.24 -17.23 5.53
C ARG A 191 -11.79 -18.47 6.32
N ASP A 192 -11.96 -19.66 5.75
CA ASP A 192 -11.47 -20.90 6.35
C ASP A 192 -9.95 -20.88 6.52
N LEU A 193 -9.20 -20.37 5.53
CA LEU A 193 -7.74 -20.21 5.63
C LEU A 193 -7.35 -19.22 6.75
N ILE A 194 -8.04 -18.08 6.84
CA ILE A 194 -7.81 -17.09 7.90
C ILE A 194 -8.06 -17.70 9.28
N HIS A 195 -9.08 -18.56 9.44
CA HIS A 195 -9.37 -19.22 10.71
C HIS A 195 -8.48 -20.44 10.99
N ALA A 196 -7.94 -21.08 9.94
CA ALA A 196 -7.01 -22.19 10.07
C ALA A 196 -5.63 -21.72 10.56
N GLU A 197 -5.20 -20.53 10.17
CA GLU A 197 -4.02 -19.91 10.75
C GLU A 197 -4.34 -19.30 12.12
N PRO A 198 -3.60 -19.66 13.17
CA PRO A 198 -3.82 -19.06 14.48
C PRO A 198 -3.42 -17.59 14.48
N ASP A 199 -4.17 -16.74 15.19
CA ASP A 199 -3.77 -15.35 15.42
C ASP A 199 -2.39 -15.31 16.09
N PHE A 200 -1.36 -15.01 15.30
CA PHE A 200 0.02 -14.97 15.77
C PHE A 200 0.25 -13.83 16.77
N VAL A 201 -0.55 -12.76 16.72
CA VAL A 201 -0.46 -11.63 17.65
C VAL A 201 -1.00 -12.06 19.02
N GLU A 202 -2.16 -12.71 19.05
CA GLU A 202 -2.73 -13.29 20.27
C GLU A 202 -1.77 -14.35 20.86
N ARG A 203 -1.21 -15.21 20.00
CA ARG A 203 -0.24 -16.24 20.40
C ARG A 203 1.09 -15.69 20.91
N LYS A 204 1.62 -14.59 20.38
CA LYS A 204 2.89 -13.98 20.85
C LYS A 204 2.86 -13.53 22.32
N THR A 205 1.68 -13.27 22.88
CA THR A 205 1.54 -12.92 24.31
C THR A 205 1.55 -14.16 25.21
N SER A 206 1.07 -15.30 24.73
CA SER A 206 1.04 -16.57 25.44
C SER A 206 2.39 -17.33 25.40
N LYS A 207 2.68 -18.12 26.45
CA LYS A 207 3.92 -18.92 26.52
C LYS A 207 3.97 -20.01 25.42
N SER A 208 2.83 -20.63 25.12
CA SER A 208 2.68 -21.64 24.06
C SER A 208 2.85 -21.04 22.66
N GLY A 209 2.31 -19.85 22.41
CA GLY A 209 2.44 -19.19 21.12
C GLY A 209 3.84 -18.64 20.84
N LYS A 210 4.60 -18.21 21.86
CA LYS A 210 6.05 -17.93 21.74
C LYS A 210 6.87 -19.18 21.36
N GLN A 211 6.45 -20.36 21.82
CA GLN A 211 7.13 -21.62 21.51
C GLN A 211 6.79 -22.08 20.09
N TYR A 212 5.54 -21.94 19.68
CA TYR A 212 5.09 -22.20 18.31
C TYR A 212 5.77 -21.25 17.30
N SER A 213 5.86 -19.95 17.59
CA SER A 213 6.53 -18.99 16.70
C SER A 213 8.02 -19.32 16.48
N LYS A 214 8.71 -19.90 17.49
CA LYS A 214 10.10 -20.35 17.37
C LYS A 214 10.28 -21.61 16.51
N ILE A 215 9.21 -22.38 16.30
CA ILE A 215 9.19 -23.58 15.46
C ILE A 215 8.90 -23.19 14.00
N VAL A 216 8.00 -22.24 13.78
CA VAL A 216 7.54 -21.84 12.44
C VAL A 216 8.43 -20.76 11.81
N ASP A 217 9.08 -19.91 12.61
CA ASP A 217 10.08 -18.93 12.16
C ASP A 217 11.41 -19.11 12.93
N PRO A 218 12.37 -19.88 12.38
CA PRO A 218 13.66 -20.15 13.03
C PRO A 218 14.53 -18.90 13.22
N HIS A 219 14.26 -17.82 12.49
CA HIS A 219 15.05 -16.59 12.59
C HIS A 219 14.75 -15.79 13.87
N LEU A 220 13.60 -16.04 14.51
CA LEU A 220 13.25 -15.48 15.83
C LEU A 220 14.09 -16.08 16.98
N GLN A 221 14.96 -17.06 16.72
CA GLN A 221 15.83 -17.67 17.74
C GLN A 221 17.12 -16.86 18.02
N LYS A 222 17.45 -15.88 17.17
CA LYS A 222 18.64 -15.03 17.36
C LYS A 222 18.25 -13.72 18.05
N ASN A 223 18.04 -13.77 19.36
CA ASN A 223 18.16 -12.66 20.31
C ASN A 223 18.23 -13.24 21.73
#